data_AF-A0A3P6SNZ6-F1
#
_entry.id   AF-A0A3P6SNZ6-F1
#
_cell.length_a   1.000
_cell.length_b   1.000
_cell.length_c   1.000
_cell.angle_alpha   90.00
_cell.angle_beta   90.00
_cell.angle_gamma   90.00
#
_symmetry.space_group_name_H-M   'P 1'
#
loop_
_entity.id
_entity.type
_entity.pdbx_description
1 polymer ?
#
loop_
_entity_poly.entity_id
_entity_poly.type
_entity_poly.pdbx_seq_one_letter_code
_entity_poly.pdbx_strand_id
1 'polypeptide(L)'
;MTTKDLRRCIVKLSCLYPPTPSRLPPEIVCSAERNPKFRQEGDIWMFGLLCWECLTLGAEPHYQRTSEEIQRCFRLPDRGLTCPQGCPLDVWSLVMECLSEAHRRPRFTGATPDLVERMQMLRNYYAQSMDCLHPVPNIGNCT
;
A
#
# COMPACT_ATOMS: atom_id res chain seq x y z
N MET A 1 5.07 -30.45 -15.40
CA MET A 1 5.59 -29.56 -14.34
C MET A 1 5.29 -30.19 -13.00
N THR A 2 6.31 -30.51 -12.20
CA THR A 2 6.11 -31.20 -10.92
C THR A 2 6.10 -30.20 -9.77
N THR A 3 5.39 -30.52 -8.69
CA THR A 3 5.28 -29.73 -7.45
C THR A 3 6.62 -29.39 -6.78
N LYS A 4 7.72 -30.05 -7.19
CA LYS A 4 9.09 -29.73 -6.75
C LYS A 4 9.65 -28.45 -7.39
N ASP A 5 9.24 -28.12 -8.60
CA ASP A 5 9.75 -26.95 -9.33
C ASP A 5 9.19 -25.63 -8.77
N LEU A 6 7.95 -25.67 -8.27
CA LEU A 6 7.31 -24.51 -7.62
C LEU A 6 7.99 -24.09 -6.31
N ARG A 7 8.70 -24.99 -5.62
CA ARG A 7 9.43 -24.67 -4.38
C ARG A 7 10.72 -23.87 -4.63
N ARG A 8 11.28 -23.92 -5.84
CA ARG A 8 12.48 -23.14 -6.22
C ARG A 8 12.17 -21.70 -6.62
N CYS A 9 10.92 -21.41 -6.97
CA CYS A 9 10.44 -20.05 -7.27
C CYS A 9 9.70 -19.39 -6.10
N ILE A 10 9.81 -19.94 -4.89
CA ILE A 10 9.33 -19.24 -3.70
C ILE A 10 10.40 -18.24 -3.32
N VAL A 11 10.39 -17.08 -3.98
CA VAL A 11 10.91 -15.89 -3.30
C VAL A 11 10.05 -15.78 -2.04
N LYS A 12 10.65 -16.00 -0.87
CA LYS A 12 9.91 -15.82 0.38
C LYS A 12 9.37 -14.40 0.34
N LEU A 13 8.06 -14.24 0.54
CA LEU A 13 7.44 -12.91 0.55
C LEU A 13 8.14 -12.00 1.57
N SER A 14 8.68 -12.56 2.66
CA SER A 14 9.51 -11.87 3.65
C SER A 14 10.83 -11.29 3.11
N CYS A 15 11.33 -11.75 1.97
CA CYS A 15 12.51 -11.21 1.28
C CYS A 15 12.14 -10.06 0.34
N LEU A 16 10.93 -10.04 -0.21
CA LEU A 16 10.41 -8.94 -1.03
C LEU A 16 9.80 -7.83 -0.17
N TYR A 17 9.19 -8.21 0.95
CA TYR A 17 8.57 -7.32 1.93
C TYR A 17 9.19 -7.59 3.31
N PRO A 18 10.45 -7.16 3.54
CA PRO A 18 11.01 -7.18 4.87
C PRO A 18 10.18 -6.25 5.78
N PRO A 19 9.94 -6.63 7.05
CA PRO A 19 9.16 -5.85 8.01
C PRO A 19 9.97 -4.64 8.47
N THR A 20 10.11 -3.67 7.58
CA THR A 20 10.81 -2.40 7.78
C THR A 20 9.80 -1.33 8.20
N PRO A 21 10.21 -0.31 8.97
CA PRO A 21 9.32 0.79 9.36
C PRO A 21 8.63 1.47 8.17
N SER A 22 9.25 1.45 6.99
CA SER A 22 8.68 2.02 5.77
C SER A 22 7.51 1.21 5.18
N ARG A 23 7.35 -0.05 5.59
CA ARG A 23 6.36 -0.99 5.06
C ARG A 23 5.32 -1.43 6.09
N LEU A 24 5.61 -1.20 7.36
CA LEU A 24 4.72 -1.56 8.46
C LEU A 24 3.72 -0.44 8.74
N PRO A 25 2.51 -0.78 9.21
CA PRO A 25 1.51 0.22 9.55
C PRO A 25 1.88 0.99 10.83
N PRO A 26 1.37 2.22 11.01
CA PRO A 26 1.75 3.09 12.14
C PRO A 26 1.52 2.44 13.52
N GLU A 27 0.46 1.66 13.68
CA GLU A 27 0.15 0.97 14.94
C GLU A 27 1.15 -0.13 15.30
N ILE A 28 1.94 -0.63 14.34
CA ILE A 28 3.03 -1.57 14.58
C ILE A 28 4.34 -0.80 14.80
N VAL A 29 4.64 0.19 13.94
CA VAL A 29 5.88 0.99 14.02
C VAL A 29 5.98 1.82 15.30
N CYS A 30 4.86 2.41 15.73
CA CYS A 30 4.79 3.27 16.91
C CYS A 30 4.41 2.48 18.18
N SER A 31 4.31 1.16 18.12
CA SER A 31 3.95 0.35 19.29
C SER A 31 5.09 0.31 20.30
N ALA A 32 4.76 0.46 21.58
CA ALA A 32 5.68 0.18 22.67
C ALA A 32 5.74 -1.32 23.01
N GLU A 33 4.85 -2.14 22.46
CA GLU A 33 4.81 -3.58 22.70
C GLU A 33 5.98 -4.28 22.01
N ARG A 34 6.61 -5.23 22.70
CA ARG A 34 7.71 -6.03 22.14
C ARG A 34 7.27 -6.92 20.97
N ASN A 35 6.00 -7.31 20.92
CA ASN A 35 5.42 -8.14 19.87
C ASN A 35 3.99 -7.68 19.57
N PRO A 36 3.84 -6.57 18.84
CA PRO A 36 2.53 -6.01 18.56
C PRO A 36 1.70 -6.98 17.72
N LYS A 37 0.41 -7.09 18.05
CA LYS A 37 -0.50 -8.01 17.35
C LYS A 37 -0.86 -7.45 15.97
N PHE A 38 -0.57 -8.22 14.93
CA PHE A 38 -1.07 -7.97 13.59
C PHE A 38 -2.60 -8.16 13.55
N ARG A 39 -3.27 -7.26 12.83
CA ARG A 39 -4.72 -7.25 12.65
C ARG A 39 -5.04 -7.03 11.18
N GLN A 40 -6.28 -7.33 10.80
CA GLN A 40 -6.78 -7.17 9.44
C GLN A 40 -6.58 -5.74 8.91
N GLU A 41 -6.70 -4.73 9.78
CA GLU A 41 -6.47 -3.33 9.41
C GLU A 41 -5.03 -3.10 8.93
N GLY A 42 -4.05 -3.82 9.47
CA GLY A 42 -2.66 -3.79 9.02
C GLY A 42 -2.46 -4.40 7.63
N ASP A 43 -3.23 -5.44 7.30
CA ASP A 43 -3.23 -6.01 5.94
C ASP A 43 -3.79 -5.02 4.92
N ILE A 44 -4.81 -4.23 5.29
CA ILE A 44 -5.36 -3.17 4.45
C ILE A 44 -4.33 -2.05 4.21
N TRP A 45 -3.55 -1.69 5.23
CA TRP A 45 -2.43 -0.75 5.05
C TRP A 45 -1.40 -1.28 4.05
N MET A 46 -0.97 -2.53 4.22
CA MET A 46 -0.02 -3.17 3.31
C MET A 46 -0.57 -3.27 1.88
N PHE A 47 -1.87 -3.48 1.73
CA PHE A 47 -2.55 -3.42 0.43
C PHE A 47 -2.47 -2.01 -0.19
N GLY A 48 -2.71 -0.96 0.59
CA GLY A 48 -2.56 0.42 0.13
C GLY A 48 -1.14 0.75 -0.35
N LEU A 49 -0.13 0.33 0.40
CA LEU A 49 1.27 0.45 -0.01
C LEU A 49 1.54 -0.31 -1.31
N LEU A 50 1.09 -1.56 -1.41
CA LEU A 50 1.24 -2.37 -2.62
C LEU A 50 0.61 -1.68 -3.84
N CYS A 51 -0.58 -1.09 -3.70
CA CYS A 51 -1.20 -0.32 -4.77
C CYS A 51 -0.32 0.86 -5.19
N TRP A 52 0.21 1.64 -4.24
CA TRP A 52 1.12 2.74 -4.57
C TRP A 52 2.41 2.26 -5.24
N GLU A 53 3.00 1.14 -4.80
CA GLU A 53 4.16 0.53 -5.45
C GLU A 53 3.85 0.12 -6.89
N CYS A 54 2.69 -0.50 -7.14
CA CYS A 54 2.25 -0.84 -8.49
C CYS A 54 2.09 0.41 -9.37
N LEU A 55 1.50 1.49 -8.83
CA LEU A 55 1.31 2.76 -9.54
C LEU A 55 2.64 3.48 -9.86
N THR A 56 3.68 3.20 -9.10
CA THR A 56 5.02 3.81 -9.23
C THR A 56 6.05 2.91 -9.88
N LEU A 57 5.64 1.74 -10.40
CA LEU A 57 6.52 0.73 -11.00
C LEU A 57 7.57 0.19 -10.01
N GLY A 58 7.19 0.05 -8.74
CA GLY A 58 8.00 -0.57 -7.69
C GLY A 58 8.86 0.40 -6.90
N ALA A 59 8.48 1.68 -6.80
CA ALA A 59 9.21 2.63 -5.96
C ALA A 59 9.19 2.21 -4.49
N GLU A 60 10.25 2.54 -3.75
CA GLU A 60 10.33 2.22 -2.32
C GLU A 60 9.59 3.28 -1.48
N PRO A 61 8.67 2.88 -0.57
CA PRO A 61 7.97 3.82 0.29
C PRO A 61 8.95 4.47 1.26
N HIS A 62 8.82 5.79 1.42
CA HIS A 62 9.67 6.59 2.31
C HIS A 62 11.19 6.36 2.12
N TYR A 63 11.61 6.22 0.86
CA TYR A 63 13.00 5.99 0.48
C TYR A 63 13.98 6.91 1.25
N GLN A 64 15.03 6.30 1.81
CA GLN A 64 16.10 6.95 2.58
C GLN A 64 15.66 7.74 3.83
N ARG A 65 14.41 7.57 4.31
CA ARG A 65 13.97 8.21 5.55
C ARG A 65 14.30 7.41 6.79
N THR A 66 14.64 8.09 7.88
CA THR A 66 14.82 7.45 9.20
C THR A 66 13.48 7.01 9.78
N SER A 67 13.51 6.12 10.77
CA SER A 67 12.31 5.71 11.51
C SER A 67 11.53 6.91 12.07
N GLU A 68 12.22 7.92 12.61
CA GLU A 68 11.59 9.13 13.15
C GLU A 68 10.94 9.97 12.04
N GLU A 69 11.58 10.09 10.88
CA GLU A 69 11.03 10.80 9.72
C GLU A 69 9.79 10.09 9.17
N ILE A 70 9.81 8.76 9.07
CA ILE A 70 8.66 7.95 8.67
C ILE A 70 7.48 8.17 9.64
N GLN A 71 7.74 8.18 10.95
CA GLN A 71 6.70 8.49 11.94
C GLN A 71 6.12 9.90 11.76
N ARG A 72 6.92 10.88 11.31
CA ARG A 72 6.41 12.21 10.93
C ARG A 72 5.55 12.14 9.67
N CYS A 73 5.98 11.38 8.66
CA CYS A 73 5.24 11.18 7.41
C CYS A 73 3.84 10.61 7.66
N PHE A 74 3.67 9.70 8.64
CA PHE A 74 2.35 9.18 9.00
C PHE A 74 1.33 10.23 9.43
N ARG A 75 1.74 11.46 9.79
CA ARG A 75 0.83 12.56 10.13
C ARG A 75 0.46 13.45 8.95
N LEU A 76 1.11 13.27 7.81
CA LEU A 76 0.82 14.02 6.60
C LEU A 76 -0.44 13.46 5.90
N PRO A 77 -1.23 14.29 5.19
CA PRO A 77 -2.42 13.84 4.46
C PRO A 77 -2.10 12.78 3.39
N ASP A 78 -0.94 12.88 2.75
CA ASP A 78 -0.44 11.96 1.73
C ASP A 78 0.43 10.83 2.32
N ARG A 79 0.53 10.79 3.66
CA ARG A 79 1.43 9.93 4.42
C ARG A 79 2.90 10.04 4.00
N GLY A 80 3.31 11.11 3.32
CA GLY A 80 4.66 11.26 2.75
C GLY A 80 4.94 10.40 1.51
N LEU A 81 3.88 10.01 0.78
CA LEU A 81 3.93 9.32 -0.50
C LEU A 81 3.33 10.21 -1.60
N THR A 82 4.09 10.42 -2.67
CA THR A 82 3.63 11.24 -3.80
C THR A 82 2.63 10.48 -4.67
N CYS A 83 1.52 11.15 -5.02
CA CYS A 83 0.59 10.63 -6.03
C CYS A 83 1.31 10.55 -7.39
N PRO A 84 1.36 9.39 -8.06
CA PRO A 84 2.08 9.24 -9.31
C PRO A 84 1.42 10.05 -10.44
N GLN A 85 2.23 10.58 -11.36
CA GLN A 85 1.71 11.31 -12.52
C GLN A 85 0.79 10.40 -13.34
N GLY A 86 -0.37 10.91 -13.74
CA GLY A 86 -1.35 10.14 -14.52
C GLY A 86 -2.15 9.13 -13.69
N CYS A 87 -1.98 9.06 -12.37
CA CYS A 87 -2.87 8.30 -11.50
C CYS A 87 -4.23 9.01 -11.39
N PRO A 88 -5.34 8.36 -11.73
CA PRO A 88 -6.66 8.90 -11.47
C PRO A 88 -6.92 9.14 -9.97
N LEU A 89 -7.66 10.20 -9.67
CA LEU A 89 -7.87 10.66 -8.29
C LEU A 89 -8.72 9.70 -7.45
N ASP A 90 -9.64 8.97 -8.07
CA ASP A 90 -10.46 7.96 -7.40
C ASP A 90 -9.66 6.71 -7.02
N VAL A 91 -8.70 6.29 -7.86
CA VAL A 91 -7.71 5.26 -7.53
C VAL A 91 -6.81 5.74 -6.41
N TRP A 92 -6.30 6.97 -6.49
CA TRP A 92 -5.49 7.55 -5.42
C TRP A 92 -6.25 7.69 -4.10
N SER A 93 -7.54 8.07 -4.16
CA SER A 93 -8.43 8.13 -3.00
C SER A 93 -8.52 6.77 -2.32
N LEU A 94 -8.73 5.68 -3.07
CA LEU A 94 -8.76 4.33 -2.51
C LEU A 94 -7.43 3.97 -1.81
N VAL A 95 -6.29 4.34 -2.41
CA VAL A 95 -4.98 4.14 -1.78
C VAL A 95 -4.88 4.90 -0.45
N MET A 96 -5.28 6.18 -0.42
CA MET A 96 -5.29 6.98 0.81
C MET A 96 -6.28 6.47 1.87
N GLU A 97 -7.43 5.95 1.46
CA GLU A 97 -8.40 5.29 2.34
C GLU A 97 -7.76 4.07 3.02
N CYS A 98 -7.00 3.26 2.28
CA CYS A 98 -6.25 2.11 2.82
C CYS A 98 -5.12 2.55 3.77
N LEU A 99 -4.49 3.69 3.51
CA LEU A 99 -3.44 4.29 4.34
C LEU A 99 -3.99 5.25 5.41
N SER A 100 -5.27 5.15 5.76
CA SER A 100 -5.89 5.95 6.82
C SER A 100 -5.60 5.43 8.23
N GLU A 101 -6.12 6.10 9.26
CA GLU A 101 -6.10 5.59 10.63
C GLU A 101 -6.78 4.20 10.69
N ALA A 102 -6.25 3.25 11.48
CA ALA A 102 -6.69 1.85 11.45
C ALA A 102 -8.22 1.64 11.50
N HIS A 103 -8.94 2.41 12.30
CA HIS A 103 -10.40 2.32 12.44
C HIS A 103 -11.21 2.94 11.27
N ARG A 104 -10.56 3.69 10.38
CA ARG A 104 -11.17 4.33 9.20
C ARG A 104 -10.83 3.61 7.91
N ARG A 105 -9.87 2.67 7.94
CA ARG A 105 -9.51 1.85 6.79
C ARG A 105 -10.72 1.01 6.35
N PRO A 106 -10.93 0.84 5.04
CA PRO A 106 -11.96 -0.05 4.55
C PRO A 106 -11.68 -1.49 5.01
N ARG A 107 -12.72 -2.34 5.02
CA ARG A 107 -12.56 -3.77 5.36
C ARG A 107 -12.73 -4.63 4.12
N PHE A 108 -12.11 -5.82 4.13
CA PHE A 108 -12.25 -6.77 3.02
C PHE A 108 -13.69 -7.28 2.84
N THR A 109 -14.47 -7.38 3.93
CA THR A 109 -15.87 -7.86 3.88
C THR A 109 -16.67 -7.32 5.05
N GLY A 110 -17.94 -6.99 4.82
CA GLY A 110 -18.97 -6.95 5.88
C GLY A 110 -18.97 -5.70 6.76
N ALA A 111 -18.28 -4.64 6.35
CA ALA A 111 -18.36 -3.33 6.99
C ALA A 111 -18.18 -2.22 5.95
N THR A 112 -18.84 -1.09 6.14
CA THR A 112 -18.68 0.09 5.28
C THR A 112 -17.57 1.01 5.82
N PRO A 113 -16.68 1.52 4.96
CA PRO A 113 -16.56 1.24 3.52
C PRO A 113 -15.96 -0.15 3.21
N ASP A 114 -16.54 -0.85 2.23
CA ASP A 114 -16.09 -2.18 1.79
C ASP A 114 -15.06 -2.03 0.66
N LEU A 115 -13.86 -2.60 0.87
CA LEU A 115 -12.74 -2.49 -0.06
C LEU A 115 -13.03 -3.20 -1.38
N VAL A 116 -13.67 -4.37 -1.31
CA VAL A 116 -13.94 -5.20 -2.50
C VAL A 116 -14.97 -4.52 -3.39
N GLU A 117 -16.03 -3.98 -2.80
CA GLU A 117 -17.03 -3.20 -3.53
C GLU A 117 -16.39 -1.99 -4.22
N ARG A 118 -15.56 -1.23 -3.49
CA ARG A 118 -14.84 -0.06 -4.05
C ARG A 118 -13.94 -0.44 -5.22
N MET A 119 -13.18 -1.54 -5.10
CA MET A 119 -12.34 -2.06 -6.19
C MET A 119 -13.16 -2.52 -7.40
N GLN A 120 -14.30 -3.17 -7.17
CA GLN A 120 -15.19 -3.60 -8.24
C GLN A 120 -15.78 -2.42 -9.00
N MET A 121 -16.19 -1.35 -8.30
CA MET A 121 -16.68 -0.12 -8.91
C MET A 121 -15.62 0.49 -9.83
N LEU A 122 -14.39 0.70 -9.33
CA LEU A 122 -13.28 1.22 -10.13
C LEU A 122 -13.00 0.32 -11.33
N ARG A 123 -12.90 -1.00 -11.13
CA ARG A 123 -12.66 -1.96 -12.22
C ARG A 123 -13.73 -1.85 -13.30
N ASN A 124 -15.00 -1.79 -12.94
CA ASN A 124 -16.09 -1.72 -13.90
C ASN A 124 -16.07 -0.41 -14.68
N TYR A 125 -15.75 0.72 -14.01
CA TYR A 125 -15.58 2.03 -14.64
C TYR A 125 -14.42 2.02 -15.65
N TYR A 126 -13.22 1.60 -15.24
CA TYR A 126 -12.04 1.56 -16.11
C TYR A 126 -12.08 0.48 -17.19
N ALA A 127 -12.88 -0.58 -17.02
CA ALA A 127 -13.13 -1.55 -18.08
C ALA A 127 -13.95 -0.99 -19.26
N GLN A 128 -14.69 0.10 -19.01
CA GLN A 128 -15.53 0.78 -20.00
C GLN A 128 -14.92 2.09 -20.51
N SER A 129 -13.90 2.62 -19.81
CA SER A 129 -13.14 3.79 -20.24
C SER A 129 -11.92 3.40 -21.07
N MET A 130 -11.49 4.26 -22.00
CA MET A 130 -10.16 4.17 -22.61
C MET A 130 -9.07 4.75 -21.70
N ASP A 131 -9.43 5.35 -20.57
CA ASP A 131 -8.50 5.86 -19.57
C ASP A 131 -7.72 4.70 -18.95
N CYS A 132 -6.50 4.50 -19.45
CA CYS A 132 -5.59 3.53 -18.89
C CYS A 132 -4.82 4.19 -17.75
N LEU A 133 -4.70 3.48 -16.63
CA LEU A 133 -3.62 3.77 -15.69
C LEU A 133 -2.32 3.68 -16.47
N HIS A 134 -1.59 4.79 -16.55
CA HIS A 134 -0.23 4.83 -17.08
C HIS A 134 0.70 4.98 -15.89
N PRO A 135 1.18 3.87 -15.29
CA PRO A 135 2.10 3.96 -14.17
C PRO A 135 3.38 4.65 -14.67
N VAL A 136 3.75 5.74 -14.02
CA VAL A 136 4.98 6.48 -14.31
C VAL A 136 5.97 6.20 -13.18
N PRO A 137 7.27 5.99 -13.46
CA PRO A 137 8.27 5.90 -12.40
C PRO A 137 8.19 7.13 -11.51
N ASN A 138 8.12 6.94 -10.19
CA ASN A 138 8.21 8.07 -9.27
C ASN A 138 9.68 8.50 -9.13
N ILE A 139 10.11 9.42 -9.99
CA ILE A 139 11.49 9.96 -10.02
C ILE A 139 11.74 10.93 -8.85
N GLY A 140 10.69 11.36 -8.13
CA GLY A 140 10.74 12.42 -7.11
C GLY A 140 11.52 12.11 -5.83
N ASN A 141 12.04 10.89 -5.66
CA ASN A 141 12.80 10.48 -4.47
C ASN A 141 14.29 10.19 -4.74
N CYS A 142 14.82 10.49 -5.94
CA CYS A 142 16.21 10.17 -6.31
C CYS A 142 17.17 11.38 -6.39
N THR A 143 16.83 12.52 -5.77
CA THR A 143 17.72 13.70 -5.71
C THR A 143 18.00 14.13 -4.29
#